data_AF-A0AAD6ZB24-F1
#
_entry.id   AF-A0AAD6ZB24-F1
#
_cell.length_a   1.000
_cell.length_b   1.000
_cell.length_c   1.000
_cell.angle_alpha   90.00
_cell.angle_beta   90.00
_cell.angle_gamma   90.00
#
_symmetry.space_group_name_H-M   'P 1'
#
loop_
_entity.id
_entity.type
_entity.pdbx_description
1 polymer ?
#
loop_
_entity_poly.entity_id
_entity_poly.type
_entity_poly.pdbx_seq_one_letter_code
_entity_poly.pdbx_strand_id
1 'polypeptide(L)'
;MEVEHNVHPEIKKYHKSCSTSPKDLREARAQGKQACTVCGNLADSELRRCGKCKHASYCSKECQKADCADDSGLNMAKIVQTLNASTFLSTHLQMAFIAAFGLLRDPRRDRPFAARIDIGVEPNDLMDFVKIYSGGPPGEEVKGMLYHFVQFENALVQVNAFTPLPDAWITNLKQVAQLWRSTREGTTSAGLATSPVGLVVLSKANTLVQLQTAIDPATFACP
;
A
#
# COMPACT_ATOMS: atom_id res chain seq x y z
N MET A 1 -20.52 -22.21 16.25
CA MET A 1 -20.64 -21.27 17.38
C MET A 1 -20.13 -19.94 16.85
N GLU A 2 -21.05 -19.09 16.37
CA GLU A 2 -20.70 -17.77 15.85
C GLU A 2 -20.26 -16.89 17.01
N VAL A 3 -19.02 -16.42 16.98
CA VAL A 3 -18.53 -15.47 17.97
C VAL A 3 -18.96 -14.08 17.50
N GLU A 4 -20.11 -13.61 17.98
CA GLU A 4 -20.49 -12.20 17.81
C GLU A 4 -19.44 -11.33 18.52
N HIS A 5 -18.64 -10.62 17.74
CA HIS A 5 -17.69 -9.65 18.26
C HIS A 5 -18.50 -8.45 18.75
N ASN A 6 -18.74 -8.37 20.07
CA ASN A 6 -19.38 -7.23 20.72
C ASN A 6 -18.45 -6.01 20.70
N VAL A 7 -18.32 -5.38 19.52
CA VAL A 7 -17.69 -4.08 19.36
C VAL A 7 -18.67 -3.02 19.84
N HIS A 8 -18.25 -2.14 20.75
CA HIS A 8 -19.08 -1.06 21.27
C HIS A 8 -19.70 -0.23 20.12
N PRO A 9 -21.01 0.13 20.17
CA PRO A 9 -21.68 0.84 19.09
C PRO A 9 -20.97 2.14 18.66
N GLU A 10 -20.34 2.84 19.60
CA GLU A 10 -19.58 4.07 19.30
C GLU A 10 -18.31 3.80 18.49
N ILE A 11 -17.59 2.71 18.80
CA ILE A 11 -16.41 2.29 18.03
C ILE A 11 -16.84 1.95 16.60
N LYS A 12 -17.97 1.25 16.44
CA LYS A 12 -18.53 0.93 15.12
C LYS A 12 -18.93 2.19 14.35
N LYS A 13 -19.54 3.18 15.02
CA LYS A 13 -19.91 4.47 14.43
C LYS A 13 -18.67 5.24 13.98
N TYR A 14 -17.64 5.32 14.84
CA TYR A 14 -16.37 5.98 14.55
C TYR A 14 -15.63 5.31 13.38
N HIS A 15 -15.51 3.99 13.38
CA HIS A 15 -14.93 3.26 12.26
C HIS A 15 -15.67 3.53 10.95
N LYS A 16 -17.01 3.58 10.98
CA LYS A 16 -17.82 3.86 9.80
C LYS A 16 -17.66 5.31 9.30
N SER A 17 -17.48 6.28 10.19
CA SER A 17 -17.21 7.67 9.79
C SER A 17 -15.80 7.87 9.23
N CYS A 18 -14.83 7.08 9.70
CA CYS A 18 -13.45 7.13 9.21
C CYS A 18 -13.17 6.20 8.02
N SER A 19 -14.04 5.22 7.75
CA SER A 19 -13.83 4.27 6.67
C SER A 19 -14.09 4.94 5.33
N THR A 20 -13.12 4.86 4.42
CA THR A 20 -13.31 5.29 3.04
C THR A 20 -14.41 4.48 2.38
N SER A 21 -15.36 5.16 1.75
CA SER A 21 -16.48 4.47 1.13
C SER A 21 -16.00 3.60 -0.04
N PRO A 22 -16.67 2.48 -0.33
CA PRO A 22 -16.33 1.67 -1.51
C PRO A 22 -16.38 2.45 -2.82
N LYS A 23 -17.20 3.51 -2.89
CA LYS A 23 -17.29 4.41 -4.05
C LYS A 23 -15.99 5.21 -4.19
N ASP A 24 -15.53 5.85 -3.12
CA ASP A 24 -14.29 6.65 -3.14
C ASP A 24 -13.07 5.77 -3.43
N LEU A 25 -13.02 4.55 -2.87
CA LEU A 25 -11.98 3.58 -3.20
C LEU A 25 -11.95 3.24 -4.71
N ARG A 26 -13.11 3.13 -5.35
CA ARG A 26 -13.20 2.86 -6.81
C ARG A 26 -12.79 4.08 -7.62
N GLU A 27 -13.22 5.27 -7.22
CA GLU A 27 -12.87 6.54 -7.89
C GLU A 27 -11.38 6.84 -7.80
N ALA A 28 -10.79 6.72 -6.61
CA ALA A 28 -9.34 6.87 -6.41
C ALA A 28 -8.52 5.87 -7.25
N ARG A 29 -8.99 4.61 -7.35
CA ARG A 29 -8.37 3.59 -8.22
C ARG A 29 -8.49 3.92 -9.70
N ALA A 30 -9.58 4.59 -10.12
CA ALA A 30 -9.79 4.99 -11.51
C ALA A 30 -8.94 6.22 -11.89
N GLN A 31 -8.70 7.14 -10.94
CA GLN A 31 -7.88 8.33 -11.15
C GLN A 31 -6.37 8.06 -11.11
N GLY A 32 -5.95 7.00 -10.42
CA GLY A 32 -4.55 6.60 -10.36
C GLY A 32 -4.02 6.24 -11.75
N LYS A 33 -2.99 6.97 -12.22
CA LYS A 33 -2.26 6.58 -13.44
C LYS A 33 -1.76 5.14 -13.25
N GLN A 34 -2.16 4.26 -14.16
CA GLN A 34 -1.72 2.88 -14.10
C GLN A 34 -0.24 2.83 -14.52
N ALA A 35 0.58 2.16 -13.72
CA ALA A 35 1.97 1.87 -14.02
C ALA A 35 2.11 0.40 -14.41
N CYS A 36 3.09 0.11 -15.25
CA CYS A 36 3.48 -1.28 -15.51
C CYS A 36 3.92 -1.94 -14.20
N THR A 37 3.34 -3.10 -13.85
CA THR A 37 3.68 -3.83 -12.62
C THR A 37 5.18 -4.17 -12.53
N VAL A 38 5.82 -4.47 -13.66
CA VAL A 38 7.23 -4.92 -13.69
C VAL A 38 8.22 -3.78 -13.76
N CYS A 39 8.04 -2.84 -14.68
CA CYS A 39 9.03 -1.78 -14.91
C CYS A 39 8.65 -0.43 -14.30
N GLY A 40 7.44 -0.29 -13.75
CA GLY A 40 6.96 0.96 -13.16
C GLY A 40 6.66 2.07 -14.16
N ASN A 41 6.88 1.86 -15.46
CA ASN A 41 6.60 2.88 -16.47
C ASN A 41 5.12 3.27 -16.46
N LEU A 42 4.88 4.57 -16.32
CA LEU A 42 3.57 5.18 -16.57
C LEU A 42 3.39 5.18 -18.09
N ALA A 43 2.39 4.46 -18.59
CA ALA A 43 2.09 4.50 -20.02
C ALA A 43 1.15 5.67 -20.32
N ASP A 44 1.44 6.39 -21.40
CA ASP A 44 0.51 7.35 -21.99
C ASP A 44 -0.69 6.65 -22.67
N SER A 45 -0.55 5.35 -22.96
CA SER A 45 -1.56 4.48 -23.56
C SER A 45 -2.14 3.47 -22.56
N GLU A 46 -3.30 2.90 -22.88
CA GLU A 46 -3.94 1.85 -22.07
C GLU A 46 -3.00 0.65 -21.86
N LEU A 47 -2.72 0.31 -20.60
CA LEU A 47 -1.89 -0.84 -20.24
C LEU A 47 -2.64 -2.15 -20.45
N ARG A 48 -1.91 -3.19 -20.88
CA ARG A 48 -2.49 -4.53 -21.04
C ARG A 48 -2.74 -5.14 -19.68
N ARG A 49 -3.97 -5.56 -19.40
CA ARG A 49 -4.31 -6.28 -18.17
C ARG A 49 -3.96 -7.76 -18.28
N CYS A 50 -3.55 -8.36 -17.18
CA CYS A 50 -3.32 -9.80 -17.10
C CYS A 50 -4.59 -10.57 -17.46
N GLY A 51 -4.52 -11.54 -18.39
CA GLY A 51 -5.68 -12.35 -18.78
C GLY A 51 -6.20 -13.26 -17.65
N LYS A 52 -5.33 -13.69 -16.73
CA LYS A 52 -5.67 -14.57 -15.59
C LYS A 52 -6.28 -13.77 -14.44
N CYS A 53 -5.55 -12.77 -13.92
CA CYS A 53 -5.98 -12.04 -12.72
C CYS A 53 -6.78 -10.76 -13.02
N LYS A 54 -6.69 -10.18 -14.23
CA LYS A 54 -7.30 -8.90 -14.64
C LYS A 54 -6.91 -7.65 -13.83
N HIS A 55 -5.98 -7.77 -12.90
CA HIS A 55 -5.57 -6.64 -12.05
C HIS A 55 -4.17 -6.10 -12.37
N ALA A 56 -3.20 -6.96 -12.64
CA ALA A 56 -1.85 -6.52 -13.04
C ALA A 56 -1.90 -5.90 -14.44
N SER A 57 -1.14 -4.82 -14.62
CA SER A 57 -1.14 -4.01 -15.85
C SER A 57 0.28 -3.92 -16.40
N TYR A 58 0.45 -4.11 -17.71
CA TYR A 58 1.77 -4.23 -18.35
C TYR A 58 1.88 -3.35 -19.58
N CYS A 59 3.04 -2.71 -19.73
CA CYS A 59 3.34 -1.93 -20.93
C CYS A 59 3.70 -2.85 -22.12
N SER A 60 4.06 -4.10 -21.88
CA SER A 60 4.46 -5.04 -22.92
C SER A 60 4.16 -6.51 -22.55
N LYS A 61 4.22 -7.41 -23.53
CA LYS A 61 4.04 -8.87 -23.30
C LYS A 61 5.22 -9.46 -22.52
N GLU A 62 6.39 -8.87 -22.67
CA GLU A 62 7.63 -9.27 -21.99
C GLU A 62 7.51 -8.98 -20.50
N CYS A 63 7.02 -7.79 -20.12
CA CYS A 63 6.70 -7.47 -18.73
C CYS A 63 5.65 -8.43 -18.16
N GLN A 64 4.59 -8.73 -18.93
CA GLN A 64 3.60 -9.71 -18.50
C GLN A 64 4.20 -11.10 -18.24
N LYS A 65 5.07 -11.59 -19.11
CA LYS A 65 5.73 -12.89 -18.95
C LYS A 65 6.69 -12.91 -17.76
N ALA A 66 7.37 -11.81 -17.48
CA ALA A 66 8.27 -11.69 -16.34
C ALA A 66 7.53 -11.73 -14.99
N ASP A 67 6.36 -11.08 -14.90
CA ASP A 67 5.52 -11.08 -13.69
C ASP A 67 4.79 -12.42 -13.49
N CYS A 68 4.30 -13.03 -14.58
CA CYS A 68 3.57 -14.31 -14.53
C CYS A 68 4.42 -15.51 -14.06
N ALA A 69 5.73 -15.34 -13.86
CA ALA A 69 6.58 -16.37 -13.29
C ALA A 69 6.52 -16.39 -11.75
N ASP A 70 6.04 -15.32 -11.12
CA ASP A 70 5.97 -15.19 -9.66
C ASP A 70 4.51 -15.33 -9.18
N ASP A 71 4.17 -16.51 -8.68
CA ASP A 71 2.86 -16.83 -8.10
C ASP A 71 2.69 -16.20 -6.69
N SER A 72 3.43 -15.14 -6.36
CA SER A 72 3.48 -14.52 -5.04
C SER A 72 2.18 -13.83 -4.60
N GLY A 73 1.03 -14.16 -5.19
CA GLY A 73 -0.31 -14.24 -4.58
C GLY A 73 -0.94 -12.96 -4.06
N LEU A 74 -0.17 -11.89 -3.87
CA LEU A 74 -0.59 -10.64 -3.29
C LEU A 74 -0.40 -9.53 -4.29
N ASN A 75 -1.53 -8.97 -4.68
CA ASN A 75 -1.58 -7.84 -5.56
C ASN A 75 -1.17 -6.59 -4.78
N MET A 76 0.13 -6.39 -4.64
CA MET A 76 0.71 -5.23 -3.96
C MET A 76 0.21 -3.93 -4.56
N ALA A 77 -0.01 -3.85 -5.88
CA ALA A 77 -0.60 -2.68 -6.51
C ALA A 77 -2.01 -2.36 -5.99
N LYS A 78 -2.85 -3.38 -5.74
CA LYS A 78 -4.17 -3.19 -5.12
C LYS A 78 -4.06 -2.76 -3.66
N ILE A 79 -3.09 -3.27 -2.92
CA ILE A 79 -2.82 -2.86 -1.53
C ILE A 79 -2.36 -1.40 -1.49
N VAL A 80 -1.36 -1.05 -2.29
CA VAL A 80 -0.88 0.32 -2.55
C VAL A 80 -2.04 1.26 -2.84
N GLN A 81 -2.89 0.91 -3.81
CA GLN A 81 -4.04 1.73 -4.19
C GLN A 81 -5.04 1.87 -3.04
N THR A 82 -5.25 0.81 -2.26
CA THR A 82 -6.18 0.84 -1.11
C THR A 82 -5.63 1.68 0.04
N LEU A 83 -4.33 1.59 0.32
CA LEU A 83 -3.65 2.44 1.30
C LEU A 83 -3.73 3.92 0.91
N ASN A 84 -3.46 4.23 -0.36
CA ASN A 84 -3.52 5.61 -0.87
C ASN A 84 -4.94 6.17 -0.92
N ALA A 85 -5.94 5.33 -1.21
CA ALA A 85 -7.32 5.76 -1.24
C ALA A 85 -7.93 5.86 0.17
N SER A 86 -7.35 5.18 1.16
CA SER A 86 -7.84 5.18 2.54
C SER A 86 -7.29 6.36 3.32
N THR A 87 -8.10 7.41 3.52
CA THR A 87 -7.72 8.58 4.34
C THR A 87 -7.30 8.16 5.73
N PHE A 88 -8.03 7.23 6.36
CA PHE A 88 -7.71 6.75 7.70
C PHE A 88 -6.33 6.07 7.76
N LEU A 89 -6.04 5.14 6.85
CA LEU A 89 -4.75 4.45 6.83
C LEU A 89 -3.62 5.40 6.46
N SER A 90 -3.83 6.27 5.47
CA SER A 90 -2.87 7.31 5.07
C SER A 90 -2.53 8.21 6.27
N THR A 91 -3.52 8.71 7.01
CA THR A 91 -3.30 9.53 8.21
C THR A 91 -2.47 8.81 9.27
N HIS A 92 -2.77 7.54 9.56
CA HIS A 92 -2.00 6.76 10.54
C HIS A 92 -0.56 6.54 10.09
N LEU A 93 -0.36 6.25 8.80
CA LEU A 93 0.99 6.13 8.22
C LEU A 93 1.74 7.45 8.34
N GLN A 94 1.12 8.58 7.98
CA GLN A 94 1.73 9.90 8.11
C GLN A 94 2.13 10.21 9.56
N MET A 95 1.30 9.88 10.54
CA MET A 95 1.63 10.03 11.96
C MET A 95 2.83 9.16 12.35
N ALA A 96 2.90 7.92 11.85
CA ALA A 96 4.05 7.05 12.04
C ALA A 96 5.33 7.66 11.45
N PHE A 97 5.25 8.28 10.26
CA PHE A 97 6.37 9.02 9.66
C PHE A 97 6.79 10.22 10.51
N ILE A 98 5.85 11.04 10.97
CA ILE A 98 6.14 12.21 11.81
C ILE A 98 6.89 11.80 13.07
N ALA A 99 6.41 10.75 13.74
CA ALA A 99 7.05 10.22 14.94
C ALA A 99 8.43 9.63 14.64
N ALA A 100 8.54 8.75 13.64
CA ALA A 100 9.77 8.03 13.34
C ALA A 100 10.92 8.90 12.82
N PHE A 101 10.61 9.97 12.08
CA PHE A 101 11.61 10.89 11.53
C PHE A 101 11.77 12.19 12.32
N GLY A 102 11.01 12.36 13.40
CA GLY A 102 11.04 13.57 14.23
C GLY A 102 10.61 14.82 13.47
N LEU A 103 9.62 14.70 12.57
CA LEU A 103 9.27 15.76 11.61
C LEU A 103 8.69 17.02 12.26
N LEU A 104 8.23 16.94 13.52
CA LEU A 104 7.83 18.11 14.29
C LEU A 104 9.02 19.01 14.66
N ARG A 105 10.20 18.42 14.85
CA ARG A 105 11.44 19.14 15.22
C ARG A 105 12.28 19.48 14.00
N ASP A 106 12.34 18.55 13.05
CA ASP A 106 13.03 18.71 11.77
C ASP A 106 12.07 18.34 10.63
N PRO A 107 11.35 19.31 10.03
CA PRO A 107 10.39 19.04 8.97
C PRO A 107 11.00 18.51 7.67
N ARG A 108 12.34 18.46 7.53
CA ARG A 108 13.03 17.93 6.34
C ARG A 108 12.46 18.45 5.00
N ARG A 109 12.23 19.76 4.89
CA ARG A 109 11.60 20.37 3.71
C ARG A 109 12.41 20.13 2.43
N ASP A 110 13.71 20.34 2.52
CA ASP A 110 14.61 20.38 1.36
C ASP A 110 15.32 19.06 1.07
N ARG A 111 15.01 17.99 1.83
CA ARG A 111 15.65 16.68 1.68
C ARG A 111 14.65 15.54 1.78
N PRO A 112 14.85 14.46 1.00
CA PRO A 112 14.01 13.29 1.11
C PRO A 112 14.25 12.54 2.42
N PHE A 113 13.24 11.80 2.86
CA PHE A 113 13.36 10.71 3.82
C PHE A 113 12.55 9.53 3.30
N ALA A 114 12.91 8.32 3.69
CA ALA A 114 12.27 7.12 3.20
C ALA A 114 12.06 6.11 4.31
N ALA A 115 10.95 5.36 4.27
CA ALA A 115 10.76 4.21 5.13
C ALA A 115 10.33 2.99 4.32
N ARG A 116 10.71 1.82 4.82
CA ARG A 116 10.17 0.54 4.40
C ARG A 116 9.02 0.14 5.33
N ILE A 117 7.91 -0.29 4.74
CA ILE A 117 6.76 -0.84 5.44
C ILE A 117 6.65 -2.30 5.03
N ASP A 118 6.92 -3.20 5.97
CA ASP A 118 6.73 -4.62 5.76
C ASP A 118 5.23 -4.93 5.93
N ILE A 119 4.60 -5.44 4.88
CA ILE A 119 3.19 -5.78 4.83
C ILE A 119 3.01 -7.29 4.99
N GLY A 120 2.23 -7.66 5.99
CA GLY A 120 1.68 -8.98 6.19
C GLY A 120 0.25 -9.06 5.66
N VAL A 121 -0.18 -10.27 5.35
CA VAL A 121 -1.59 -10.55 5.09
C VAL A 121 -1.98 -11.76 5.90
N GLU A 122 -2.98 -11.58 6.73
CA GLU A 122 -3.50 -12.60 7.62
C GLU A 122 -4.95 -12.96 7.23
N PRO A 123 -5.38 -14.21 7.47
CA PRO A 123 -6.79 -14.56 7.42
C PRO A 123 -7.59 -13.68 8.40
N ASN A 124 -8.76 -13.20 7.99
CA ASN A 124 -9.68 -12.51 8.91
C ASN A 124 -10.38 -13.48 9.88
N ASP A 125 -10.40 -14.77 9.57
CA ASP A 125 -10.96 -15.79 10.45
C ASP A 125 -9.85 -16.43 11.33
N LEU A 126 -10.07 -16.38 12.64
CA LEU A 126 -9.11 -16.93 13.62
C LEU A 126 -8.93 -18.44 13.48
N MET A 127 -9.98 -19.19 13.13
CA MET A 127 -9.89 -20.64 12.94
C MET A 127 -9.07 -20.97 11.71
N ASP A 128 -9.18 -20.19 10.64
CA ASP A 128 -8.32 -20.35 9.46
C ASP A 128 -6.86 -20.02 9.78
N PHE A 129 -6.61 -18.97 10.56
CA PHE A 129 -5.27 -18.69 11.09
C PHE A 129 -4.71 -19.87 11.90
N VAL A 130 -5.48 -20.40 12.86
CA VAL A 130 -5.08 -21.54 13.71
C VAL A 130 -4.83 -22.79 12.89
N LYS A 131 -5.67 -23.10 11.90
CA LYS A 131 -5.48 -24.26 11.01
C LYS A 131 -4.17 -24.16 10.24
N ILE A 132 -3.88 -22.99 9.65
CA ILE A 132 -2.64 -22.73 8.91
C ILE A 132 -1.43 -22.89 9.85
N TYR A 133 -1.49 -22.30 11.04
CA TYR A 133 -0.38 -22.33 11.99
C TYR A 133 -0.12 -23.73 12.57
N SER A 134 -1.17 -24.55 12.73
CA SER A 134 -1.05 -25.91 13.26
C SER A 134 -0.56 -26.93 12.24
N GLY A 135 -0.20 -26.50 11.02
CA GLY A 135 0.18 -27.40 9.92
C GLY A 135 -0.98 -28.26 9.41
N GLY A 136 -2.21 -27.92 9.79
CA GLY A 136 -3.41 -28.57 9.26
C GLY A 136 -3.54 -28.23 7.77
N PRO A 137 -4.04 -29.16 6.93
CA PRO A 137 -4.36 -28.80 5.57
C PRO A 137 -5.38 -27.65 5.61
N PRO A 138 -5.21 -26.61 4.79
CA PRO A 138 -6.30 -25.68 4.53
C PRO A 138 -7.57 -26.49 4.23
N GLY A 139 -8.74 -26.08 4.76
CA GLY A 139 -10.02 -26.71 4.44
C GLY A 139 -10.20 -26.82 2.91
N GLU A 140 -11.06 -27.70 2.39
CA GLU A 140 -11.19 -27.86 0.93
C GLU A 140 -11.52 -26.54 0.19
N GLU A 141 -12.25 -25.64 0.85
CA GLU A 141 -12.46 -24.26 0.39
C GLU A 141 -11.14 -23.47 0.27
N VAL A 142 -10.21 -23.72 1.19
CA VAL A 142 -8.90 -23.06 1.28
C VAL A 142 -7.84 -23.76 0.41
N LYS A 143 -8.05 -25.00 -0.07
CA LYS A 143 -7.17 -25.64 -1.09
C LYS A 143 -7.22 -24.92 -2.44
N GLY A 144 -8.35 -24.29 -2.76
CA GLY A 144 -8.44 -23.31 -3.86
C GLY A 144 -7.77 -21.97 -3.54
N MET A 145 -7.71 -21.59 -2.24
CA MET A 145 -7.14 -20.32 -1.76
C MET A 145 -5.64 -20.33 -1.47
N LEU A 146 -5.01 -21.48 -1.21
CA LEU A 146 -3.58 -21.53 -0.87
C LEU A 146 -2.69 -21.21 -2.08
N TYR A 147 -3.19 -21.46 -3.30
CA TYR A 147 -2.57 -21.04 -4.57
C TYR A 147 -3.22 -19.78 -5.16
N HIS A 148 -4.29 -19.27 -4.55
CA HIS A 148 -4.96 -18.00 -4.86
C HIS A 148 -5.11 -17.16 -3.59
N PHE A 149 -3.99 -16.75 -2.98
CA PHE A 149 -3.95 -15.65 -1.99
C PHE A 149 -4.57 -14.34 -2.52
N VAL A 150 -4.92 -14.30 -3.81
CA VAL A 150 -5.48 -13.19 -4.59
C VAL A 150 -6.99 -12.96 -4.33
N GLN A 151 -7.71 -13.89 -3.70
CA GLN A 151 -9.18 -13.80 -3.57
C GLN A 151 -9.72 -13.77 -2.14
N PHE A 152 -8.89 -13.49 -1.14
CA PHE A 152 -9.47 -13.13 0.15
C PHE A 152 -10.13 -11.74 0.03
N GLU A 153 -11.42 -11.73 -0.28
CA GLU A 153 -12.28 -10.55 0.00
C GLU A 153 -12.23 -10.19 1.49
N ASN A 154 -11.80 -11.14 2.33
CA ASN A 154 -11.70 -11.05 3.78
C ASN A 154 -10.28 -11.32 4.30
N ALA A 155 -9.21 -10.82 3.66
CA ALA A 155 -7.89 -10.86 4.30
C ALA A 155 -7.57 -9.54 4.97
N LEU A 156 -6.94 -9.62 6.14
CA LEU A 156 -6.47 -8.46 6.88
C LEU A 156 -5.07 -8.12 6.39
N VAL A 157 -4.94 -6.93 5.80
CA VAL A 157 -3.62 -6.35 5.51
C VAL A 157 -3.08 -5.77 6.80
N GLN A 158 -1.88 -6.21 7.19
CA GLN A 158 -1.20 -5.75 8.40
C GLN A 158 0.10 -5.04 8.04
N VAL A 159 0.42 -4.00 8.81
CA VAL A 159 1.74 -3.39 8.81
C VAL A 159 2.57 -4.12 9.88
N ASN A 160 3.44 -5.01 9.44
CA ASN A 160 4.26 -5.85 10.31
C ASN A 160 5.45 -5.07 10.89
N ALA A 161 6.06 -4.20 10.08
CA ALA A 161 7.15 -3.36 10.52
C ALA A 161 7.18 -2.04 9.76
N PHE A 162 7.67 -1.01 10.45
CA PHE A 162 8.00 0.28 9.88
C PHE A 162 9.48 0.53 10.14
N THR A 163 10.29 0.62 9.08
CA THR A 163 11.75 0.74 9.17
C THR A 163 12.21 1.98 8.42
N PRO A 164 12.69 3.02 9.12
CA PRO A 164 13.36 4.14 8.48
C PRO A 164 14.53 3.65 7.62
N LEU A 165 14.60 4.11 6.37
CA LEU A 165 15.70 3.82 5.47
C LEU A 165 16.76 4.92 5.59
N PRO A 166 18.06 4.57 5.51
CA PRO A 166 19.13 5.55 5.58
C PRO A 166 19.12 6.46 4.36
N ASP A 167 19.55 7.72 4.51
CA ASP A 167 19.61 8.70 3.42
C ASP A 167 20.42 8.19 2.21
N ALA A 168 21.47 7.40 2.46
CA ALA A 168 22.27 6.75 1.43
C ALA A 168 21.46 5.87 0.48
N TRP A 169 20.39 5.22 0.96
CA TRP A 169 19.50 4.41 0.13
C TRP A 169 18.82 5.25 -0.95
N ILE A 170 18.42 6.48 -0.60
CA ILE A 170 17.73 7.41 -1.49
C ILE A 170 18.70 7.96 -2.54
N THR A 171 19.92 8.32 -2.13
CA THR A 171 20.93 8.89 -3.05
C THR A 171 21.49 7.85 -4.02
N ASN A 172 21.55 6.58 -3.62
CA ASN A 172 22.11 5.52 -4.45
C ASN A 172 21.18 5.12 -5.61
N LEU A 173 19.88 5.43 -5.53
CA LEU A 173 18.89 5.07 -6.53
C LEU A 173 18.45 6.31 -7.32
N LYS A 174 19.06 6.54 -8.49
CA LYS A 174 18.75 7.69 -9.37
C LYS A 174 17.25 7.86 -9.63
N GLN A 175 16.53 6.76 -9.83
CA GLN A 175 15.08 6.74 -10.04
C GLN A 175 14.31 7.26 -8.82
N VAL A 176 14.72 6.85 -7.62
CA VAL A 176 14.10 7.29 -6.36
C VAL A 176 14.34 8.79 -6.13
N ALA A 177 15.56 9.27 -6.39
CA ALA A 177 15.87 10.69 -6.30
C ALA A 177 15.09 11.55 -7.32
N GLN A 178 14.99 11.09 -8.57
CA GLN A 178 14.16 11.75 -9.60
C GLN A 178 12.70 11.79 -9.20
N LEU A 179 12.20 10.67 -8.67
CA LEU A 179 10.83 10.56 -8.24
C LEU A 179 10.51 11.55 -7.12
N TRP A 180 11.34 11.60 -6.09
CA TRP A 180 11.17 12.57 -5.01
C TRP A 180 11.14 14.02 -5.51
N ARG A 181 12.05 14.38 -6.44
CA ARG A 181 12.07 15.74 -7.01
C ARG A 181 10.77 16.06 -7.74
N SER A 182 10.27 15.14 -8.55
CA SER A 182 8.99 15.32 -9.27
C SER A 182 7.82 15.46 -8.30
N THR A 183 7.76 14.63 -7.25
CA THR A 183 6.73 14.75 -6.21
C THR A 183 6.84 16.08 -5.48
N ARG A 184 8.04 16.49 -5.09
CA ARG A 184 8.32 17.78 -4.42
C ARG A 184 7.88 18.97 -5.28
N GLU A 185 8.17 18.95 -6.57
CA GLU A 185 7.74 19.97 -7.52
C GLU A 185 6.21 20.04 -7.62
N GLY A 186 5.54 18.90 -7.72
CA GLY A 186 4.07 18.82 -7.71
C GLY A 186 3.45 19.37 -6.42
N THR A 187 3.98 18.95 -5.26
CA THR A 187 3.54 19.44 -3.94
C THR A 187 3.77 20.95 -3.79
N THR A 188 4.90 21.46 -4.27
CA THR A 188 5.20 22.91 -4.27
C THR A 188 4.22 23.67 -5.15
N SER A 189 3.93 23.16 -6.35
CA SER A 189 2.97 23.76 -7.28
C SER A 189 1.53 23.76 -6.73
N ALA A 190 1.20 22.80 -5.85
CA ALA A 190 -0.07 22.75 -5.14
C ALA A 190 -0.15 23.68 -3.90
N GLY A 191 0.87 24.52 -3.66
CA GLY A 191 0.91 25.45 -2.53
C GLY A 191 1.40 24.83 -1.22
N LEU A 192 1.88 23.59 -1.25
CA LEU A 192 2.35 22.84 -0.07
C LEU A 192 3.89 22.81 0.03
N ALA A 193 4.54 23.91 -0.36
CA ALA A 193 6.01 24.01 -0.41
C ALA A 193 6.69 23.73 0.95
N THR A 194 6.00 23.98 2.07
CA THR A 194 6.51 23.76 3.42
C THR A 194 6.34 22.34 3.94
N SER A 195 5.54 21.50 3.28
CA SER A 195 5.22 20.15 3.76
C SER A 195 6.33 19.16 3.41
N PRO A 196 6.75 18.26 4.34
CA PRO A 196 7.71 17.19 4.01
C PRO A 196 7.21 16.28 2.88
N VAL A 197 8.14 15.74 2.08
CA VAL A 197 7.84 14.69 1.11
C VAL A 197 8.68 13.48 1.46
N GLY A 198 8.01 12.41 1.88
CA GLY A 198 8.60 11.13 2.19
C GLY A 198 8.46 10.16 1.02
N LEU A 199 9.26 9.10 1.05
CA LEU A 199 9.16 7.97 0.14
C LEU A 199 8.82 6.71 0.95
N VAL A 200 7.97 5.85 0.39
CA VAL A 200 7.52 4.66 1.10
C VAL A 200 7.79 3.44 0.25
N VAL A 201 8.50 2.46 0.79
CA VAL A 201 8.71 1.18 0.12
C VAL A 201 7.85 0.16 0.83
N LEU A 202 6.89 -0.43 0.14
CA LEU A 202 6.12 -1.54 0.69
C LEU A 202 6.85 -2.84 0.35
N SER A 203 7.14 -3.66 1.34
CA SER A 203 7.73 -4.98 1.14
C SER A 203 6.79 -6.07 1.61
N LYS A 204 6.78 -7.19 0.90
CA LYS A 204 6.15 -8.42 1.35
C LYS A 204 7.11 -9.56 1.08
N ALA A 205 7.50 -10.32 2.11
CA ALA A 205 8.35 -11.50 1.97
C ALA A 205 9.60 -11.25 1.08
N ASN A 206 10.21 -10.07 1.20
CA ASN A 206 11.34 -9.55 0.41
C ASN A 206 11.04 -9.08 -1.03
N THR A 207 9.80 -9.17 -1.52
CA THR A 207 9.39 -8.48 -2.75
C THR A 207 9.16 -7.00 -2.45
N LEU A 208 9.93 -6.12 -3.10
CA LEU A 208 9.85 -4.67 -2.93
C LEU A 208 8.88 -4.07 -3.96
N VAL A 209 7.89 -3.32 -3.48
CA VAL A 209 6.99 -2.51 -4.30
C VAL A 209 7.03 -1.08 -3.80
N GLN A 210 7.41 -0.16 -4.68
CA GLN A 210 7.58 1.23 -4.31
C GLN A 210 6.23 1.96 -4.28
N LEU A 211 5.94 2.64 -3.17
CA LEU A 211 4.80 3.52 -2.97
C LEU A 211 5.28 4.98 -2.87
N GLN A 212 4.44 5.91 -3.29
CA GLN A 212 4.68 7.34 -3.08
C GLN A 212 3.62 7.86 -2.13
N THR A 213 4.04 8.63 -1.12
CA THR A 213 3.11 9.42 -0.34
C THR A 213 3.72 10.78 -0.05
N ALA A 214 3.02 11.85 -0.45
CA ALA A 214 3.32 13.17 0.09
C ALA A 214 2.74 13.22 1.51
N ILE A 215 3.53 13.66 2.48
CA ILE A 215 3.09 13.74 3.87
C ILE A 215 2.72 15.20 4.11
N ASP A 216 1.44 15.50 4.09
CA ASP A 216 0.98 16.84 4.42
C ASP A 216 0.50 16.90 5.88
N PRO A 217 1.32 17.43 6.80
CA PRO A 217 0.92 17.54 8.18
C PRO A 217 -0.28 18.47 8.42
N ALA A 218 -0.73 19.24 7.42
CA ALA A 218 -1.94 20.06 7.53
C ALA A 218 -3.24 19.27 7.30
N THR A 219 -3.19 18.03 6.78
CA THR A 219 -4.39 17.24 6.43
C THR A 219 -4.99 16.40 7.57
N PHE A 220 -4.53 16.57 8.81
CA PHE A 220 -4.90 15.67 9.93
C PHE A 220 -6.33 15.80 10.49
N ALA A 221 -7.19 16.60 9.89
CA ALA A 221 -8.60 16.62 10.29
C ALA A 221 -9.37 15.50 9.57
N CYS A 222 -9.57 14.38 10.28
CA CYS A 222 -10.79 13.60 10.05
C CYS A 222 -11.96 14.48 10.54
N PRO A 223 -12.98 14.76 9.72
CA PRO A 223 -14.08 15.65 10.09
C PRO A 223 -14.83 15.20 11.34
#